data_AF-A0A920J4F3-F1
#
_entry.id   AF-A0A920J4F3-F1
#
_cell.length_a   1.000
_cell.length_b   1.000
_cell.length_c   1.000
_cell.angle_alpha   90.00
_cell.angle_beta   90.00
_cell.angle_gamma   90.00
#
_symmetry.space_group_name_H-M   'P 1'
#
loop_
_entity.id
_entity.type
_entity.pdbx_description
1 polymer ?
#
loop_
_entity_poly.entity_id
_entity_poly.type
_entity_poly.pdbx_seq_one_letter_code
_entity_poly.pdbx_strand_id
1 'polypeptide(L)'
;MDDMAENGIASHWLYKSGNSKETAPQRKARKWVAGLVEMRNNYENSEDYIDSIKTNIFPDEIYVFTPQGKILELPEGSTPIDFAYSVHTDIGNYCKGCRINRKLAPLSVPLESGQTVEILTDRLPQTSPAWLDFAVTSRARNSIRHYLSNTKASEAIKVGKKLLEQALSEYNIKLNRRNNDHLSGVIQKLGVDSLNELLEDIGLGKRAGNIVATQISNLMNETDKAASLPVALEISGTEGLAIKYGQCCNPIPGDSVMATLHLVAWWFIKRDVKTYFRLGKIPGSAFP
;
A
#
# COMPACT_ATOMS: atom_id res chain seq x y z
N MET A 1 -36.97 35.99 -20.34
CA MET A 1 -37.49 35.38 -21.58
C MET A 1 -36.41 34.55 -22.28
N ASP A 2 -35.16 34.56 -21.78
CA ASP A 2 -34.03 33.79 -22.35
C ASP A 2 -33.84 32.38 -21.75
N ASP A 3 -34.23 32.11 -20.49
CA ASP A 3 -34.04 30.79 -19.86
C ASP A 3 -34.74 29.61 -20.57
N MET A 4 -35.83 29.90 -21.31
CA MET A 4 -36.61 28.91 -22.05
C MET A 4 -35.96 28.57 -23.40
N ALA A 5 -35.16 29.47 -23.96
CA ALA A 5 -34.50 29.29 -25.25
C ALA A 5 -33.21 28.47 -25.12
N GLU A 6 -32.50 28.59 -23.99
CA GLU A 6 -31.25 27.86 -23.77
C GLU A 6 -31.44 26.42 -23.24
N ASN A 7 -32.52 26.13 -22.51
CA ASN A 7 -32.62 24.87 -21.75
C ASN A 7 -33.55 23.80 -22.34
N GLY A 8 -34.32 24.09 -23.40
CA GLY A 8 -35.16 23.11 -24.10
C GLY A 8 -35.88 22.11 -23.18
N ILE A 9 -35.98 20.85 -23.62
CA ILE A 9 -36.74 19.74 -23.01
C ILE A 9 -36.35 19.41 -21.54
N ALA A 10 -35.24 19.95 -21.03
CA ALA A 10 -34.78 19.71 -19.65
C ALA A 10 -35.60 20.45 -18.57
N SER A 11 -36.42 21.43 -18.95
CA SER A 11 -37.23 22.25 -18.03
C SER A 11 -38.41 21.51 -17.39
N HIS A 12 -38.86 20.37 -17.93
CA HIS A 12 -40.07 19.69 -17.45
C HIS A 12 -39.84 18.74 -16.24
N TRP A 13 -38.61 18.34 -15.92
CA TRP A 13 -38.40 17.34 -14.85
C TRP A 13 -38.53 17.91 -13.43
N LEU A 14 -38.37 19.24 -13.27
CA LEU A 14 -38.52 19.93 -11.98
C LEU A 14 -39.96 20.00 -11.45
N TYR A 15 -40.97 19.70 -12.28
CA TYR A 15 -42.38 19.83 -11.88
C TYR A 15 -42.99 18.53 -11.30
N LYS A 16 -42.26 17.40 -11.28
CA LYS A 16 -42.81 16.10 -10.80
C LYS A 16 -42.14 15.47 -9.56
N SER A 17 -41.13 16.11 -8.96
CA SER A 17 -40.64 15.73 -7.64
C SER A 17 -41.27 16.63 -6.58
N GLY A 18 -42.34 16.16 -5.94
CA GLY A 18 -43.13 16.90 -4.95
C GLY A 18 -42.38 17.22 -3.65
N ASN A 19 -41.49 18.20 -3.69
CA ASN A 19 -41.01 18.94 -2.50
C ASN A 19 -40.58 20.36 -2.92
N SER A 20 -41.58 21.22 -3.07
CA SER A 20 -41.43 22.64 -3.32
C SER A 20 -40.98 23.36 -2.05
N LYS A 21 -39.66 23.61 -1.92
CA LYS A 21 -39.11 24.71 -1.08
C LYS A 21 -37.61 24.98 -1.20
N GLU A 22 -36.83 24.16 -1.92
CA GLU A 22 -35.40 24.44 -2.12
C GLU A 22 -35.12 25.01 -3.52
N THR A 23 -34.54 26.21 -3.57
CA THR A 23 -34.04 26.80 -4.82
C THR A 23 -32.80 26.04 -5.32
N ALA A 24 -32.55 26.06 -6.63
CA ALA A 24 -31.42 25.36 -7.25
C ALA A 24 -30.05 25.65 -6.60
N PRO A 25 -29.74 26.89 -6.15
CA PRO A 25 -28.50 27.19 -5.40
C PRO A 25 -28.43 26.48 -4.04
N GLN A 26 -29.56 26.36 -3.32
CA GLN A 26 -29.63 25.69 -2.02
C GLN A 26 -29.44 24.18 -2.16
N ARG A 27 -29.96 23.57 -3.23
CA ARG A 27 -29.71 22.16 -3.59
C ARG A 27 -28.25 21.92 -3.96
N LYS A 28 -27.63 22.81 -4.75
CA LYS A 28 -26.20 22.73 -5.09
C LYS A 28 -25.31 22.82 -3.84
N ALA A 29 -25.60 23.78 -2.95
CA ALA A 29 -24.89 23.92 -1.68
C ALA A 29 -25.03 22.67 -0.77
N ARG A 30 -26.22 22.08 -0.68
CA ARG A 30 -26.45 20.84 0.09
C ARG A 30 -25.74 19.63 -0.51
N LYS A 31 -25.78 19.44 -1.83
CA LYS A 31 -25.03 18.38 -2.52
C LYS A 31 -23.53 18.52 -2.28
N TRP A 32 -23.00 19.75 -2.36
CA TRP A 32 -21.61 20.04 -2.05
C TRP A 32 -21.22 19.66 -0.62
N VAL A 33 -22.03 20.06 0.38
CA VAL A 33 -21.82 19.68 1.79
C VAL A 33 -21.88 18.15 1.98
N ALA A 34 -22.80 17.46 1.30
CA ALA A 34 -22.90 16.00 1.36
C ALA A 34 -21.64 15.30 0.82
N GLY A 35 -21.08 15.79 -0.30
CA GLY A 35 -19.82 15.28 -0.86
C GLY A 35 -18.62 15.46 0.09
N LEU A 36 -18.57 16.57 0.83
CA LEU A 36 -17.54 16.82 1.85
C LEU A 36 -17.62 15.86 3.05
N VAL A 37 -18.83 15.44 3.43
CA VAL A 37 -19.05 14.48 4.52
C VAL A 37 -18.69 13.06 4.08
N GLU A 38 -19.03 12.68 2.85
CA GLU A 38 -18.73 11.35 2.29
C GLU A 38 -17.21 11.13 2.13
N MET A 39 -16.45 12.18 1.83
CA MET A 39 -14.98 12.12 1.74
C MET A 39 -14.31 11.90 3.10
N ARG A 40 -14.84 12.42 4.21
CA ARG A 40 -14.22 12.32 5.55
C ARG A 40 -14.05 10.88 6.04
N ASN A 41 -14.89 9.96 5.59
CA ASN A 41 -14.82 8.56 6.00
C ASN A 41 -13.70 7.78 5.30
N ASN A 42 -13.01 8.36 4.31
CA ASN A 42 -12.06 7.65 3.44
C ASN A 42 -10.62 8.20 3.45
N TYR A 43 -10.28 9.25 4.23
CA TYR A 43 -8.91 9.79 4.28
C TYR A 43 -8.36 9.89 5.71
N GLU A 44 -7.16 9.34 5.91
CA GLU A 44 -6.35 9.53 7.12
C GLU A 44 -5.43 10.77 7.04
N ASN A 45 -5.20 11.35 5.85
CA ASN A 45 -4.27 12.46 5.64
C ASN A 45 -4.96 13.76 5.15
N SER A 46 -4.62 14.88 5.78
CA SER A 46 -5.28 16.20 5.64
C SER A 46 -4.81 17.05 4.46
N GLU A 47 -3.67 16.73 3.82
CA GLU A 47 -3.11 17.52 2.71
C GLU A 47 -3.78 17.22 1.37
N ASP A 48 -4.03 15.94 1.04
CA ASP A 48 -4.77 15.52 -0.15
C ASP A 48 -6.21 16.07 -0.20
N TYR A 49 -6.78 16.34 0.98
CA TYR A 49 -8.11 16.92 1.14
C TYR A 49 -8.17 18.37 0.64
N ILE A 50 -7.19 19.20 1.00
CA ILE A 50 -7.18 20.63 0.63
C ILE A 50 -7.03 20.82 -0.88
N ASP A 51 -6.20 20.02 -1.54
CA ASP A 51 -6.00 20.12 -2.99
C ASP A 51 -7.21 19.63 -3.79
N SER A 52 -7.97 18.67 -3.25
CA SER A 52 -9.25 18.23 -3.83
C SER A 52 -10.33 19.32 -3.81
N ILE A 53 -10.27 20.25 -2.85
CA ILE A 53 -11.24 21.34 -2.68
C ILE A 53 -10.91 22.52 -3.59
N LYS A 54 -9.61 22.88 -3.71
CA LYS A 54 -9.17 24.02 -4.53
C LYS A 54 -9.52 23.87 -6.01
N THR A 55 -9.62 22.64 -6.52
CA THR A 55 -9.82 22.36 -7.95
C THR A 55 -11.30 22.32 -8.37
N ASN A 56 -12.24 22.31 -7.43
CA ASN A 56 -13.66 21.97 -7.70
C ASN A 56 -14.65 23.13 -7.51
N ILE A 57 -14.21 24.39 -7.62
CA ILE A 57 -15.06 25.48 -7.13
C ILE A 57 -16.31 25.69 -8.00
N PHE A 58 -16.30 25.55 -9.34
CA PHE A 58 -17.52 25.39 -10.17
C PHE A 58 -17.19 24.82 -11.57
N PRO A 59 -16.99 23.50 -11.75
CA PRO A 59 -16.93 22.94 -13.10
C PRO A 59 -18.32 22.97 -13.75
N ASP A 60 -18.38 23.24 -15.05
CA ASP A 60 -19.59 23.00 -15.83
C ASP A 60 -19.93 21.50 -15.76
N GLU A 61 -21.22 21.15 -15.74
CA GLU A 61 -21.70 19.78 -15.54
C GLU A 61 -22.26 19.21 -16.85
N ILE A 62 -21.91 17.95 -17.14
CA ILE A 62 -22.49 17.17 -18.24
C ILE A 62 -23.47 16.13 -17.72
N TYR A 63 -24.51 15.85 -18.51
CA TYR A 63 -25.52 14.85 -18.19
C TYR A 63 -25.40 13.67 -19.13
N VAL A 64 -25.07 12.49 -18.61
CA VAL A 64 -24.86 11.27 -19.40
C VAL A 64 -25.84 10.19 -19.00
N PHE A 65 -26.23 9.35 -19.96
CA PHE A 65 -27.23 8.31 -19.78
C PHE A 65 -26.58 6.94 -19.61
N THR A 66 -27.11 6.14 -18.69
CA THR A 66 -26.88 4.70 -18.68
C THR A 66 -27.71 4.04 -19.78
N PRO A 67 -27.38 2.80 -20.22
CA PRO A 67 -28.19 2.08 -21.21
C PRO A 67 -29.62 1.79 -20.72
N GLN A 68 -29.84 1.86 -19.41
CA GLN A 68 -31.14 1.67 -18.74
C GLN A 68 -31.95 2.99 -18.64
N GLY A 69 -31.42 4.10 -19.14
CA GLY A 69 -32.08 5.41 -19.14
C GLY A 69 -31.92 6.21 -17.84
N LYS A 70 -31.03 5.80 -16.92
CA LYS A 70 -30.71 6.61 -15.74
C LYS A 70 -29.77 7.75 -16.15
N ILE A 71 -30.02 8.94 -15.65
CA ILE A 71 -29.17 10.12 -15.87
C ILE A 71 -28.15 10.22 -14.74
N LEU A 72 -26.90 10.47 -15.10
CA LEU A 72 -25.79 10.74 -14.19
C LEU A 72 -25.21 12.12 -14.51
N GLU A 73 -24.93 12.87 -13.45
CA GLU A 73 -24.28 14.17 -13.48
C GLU A 73 -22.78 13.96 -13.27
N LEU A 74 -21.96 14.47 -14.18
CA LEU A 74 -20.49 14.42 -14.08
C LEU A 74 -19.90 15.79 -14.40
N PRO A 75 -18.71 16.14 -13.89
CA PRO A 75 -17.99 17.33 -14.32
C PRO A 75 -17.67 17.29 -15.82
N GLU A 76 -17.65 18.44 -16.48
CA GLU A 76 -17.19 18.56 -17.86
C GLU A 76 -15.76 17.98 -18.03
N GLY A 77 -15.51 17.34 -19.17
CA GLY A 77 -14.25 16.66 -19.44
C GLY A 77 -14.13 15.27 -18.79
N SER A 78 -15.11 14.85 -17.98
CA SER A 78 -15.14 13.48 -17.42
C SER A 78 -15.09 12.41 -18.50
N THR A 79 -14.41 11.32 -18.20
CA THR A 79 -14.18 10.21 -19.13
C THR A 79 -15.10 9.01 -18.83
N PRO A 80 -15.16 8.00 -19.71
CA PRO A 80 -15.81 6.72 -19.42
C PRO A 80 -15.36 6.07 -18.10
N ILE A 81 -14.11 6.28 -17.67
CA ILE A 81 -13.62 5.79 -16.37
C ILE A 81 -14.31 6.51 -15.21
N ASP A 82 -14.44 7.84 -15.29
CA ASP A 82 -15.16 8.63 -14.30
C ASP A 82 -16.63 8.18 -14.20
N PHE A 83 -17.26 7.95 -15.35
CA PHE A 83 -18.60 7.36 -15.41
C PHE A 83 -18.66 5.99 -14.73
N ALA A 84 -17.74 5.08 -15.03
CA ALA A 84 -17.70 3.75 -14.42
C ALA A 84 -17.64 3.81 -12.89
N TYR A 85 -16.73 4.60 -12.33
CA TYR A 85 -16.60 4.79 -10.87
C TYR A 85 -17.74 5.57 -10.22
N SER A 86 -18.47 6.39 -10.99
CA SER A 86 -19.71 7.03 -10.53
C SER A 86 -20.86 6.03 -10.40
N VAL A 87 -20.91 5.02 -11.29
CA VAL A 87 -21.93 3.96 -11.21
C VAL A 87 -21.61 3.01 -10.06
N HIS A 88 -20.40 2.45 -10.04
CA HIS A 88 -19.93 1.59 -8.96
C HIS A 88 -18.41 1.40 -9.01
N THR A 89 -17.77 1.23 -7.85
CA THR A 89 -16.32 0.97 -7.76
C THR A 89 -15.91 -0.31 -8.50
N ASP A 90 -16.70 -1.39 -8.37
CA ASP A 90 -16.42 -2.63 -9.12
C ASP A 90 -16.59 -2.46 -10.63
N ILE A 91 -17.55 -1.66 -11.10
CA ILE A 91 -17.66 -1.41 -12.55
C ILE A 91 -16.41 -0.67 -13.05
N GLY A 92 -15.89 0.27 -12.27
CA GLY A 92 -14.60 0.92 -12.53
C GLY A 92 -13.43 -0.07 -12.52
N ASN A 93 -13.28 -0.85 -11.46
CA ASN A 93 -12.12 -1.76 -11.29
C ASN A 93 -12.05 -2.88 -12.33
N TYR A 94 -13.21 -3.34 -12.82
CA TYR A 94 -13.32 -4.40 -13.81
C TYR A 94 -13.56 -3.86 -15.22
N CYS A 95 -13.45 -2.55 -15.44
CA CYS A 95 -13.66 -1.90 -16.73
C CYS A 95 -12.61 -2.33 -17.77
N LYS A 96 -13.05 -3.00 -18.83
CA LYS A 96 -12.22 -3.40 -19.97
C LYS A 96 -12.30 -2.42 -21.14
N GLY A 97 -13.45 -1.78 -21.29
CA GLY A 97 -13.71 -0.86 -22.40
C GLY A 97 -15.08 -0.20 -22.25
N CYS A 98 -15.43 0.64 -23.21
CA CYS A 98 -16.71 1.33 -23.22
C CYS A 98 -17.33 1.41 -24.62
N ARG A 99 -18.64 1.61 -24.64
CA ARG A 99 -19.36 2.10 -25.82
C ARG A 99 -20.02 3.43 -25.50
N ILE A 100 -19.89 4.37 -26.43
CA ILE A 100 -20.59 5.65 -26.40
C ILE A 100 -21.59 5.62 -27.57
N ASN A 101 -22.87 5.84 -27.29
CA ASN A 101 -23.95 5.76 -28.29
C ASN A 101 -23.91 4.46 -29.10
N ARG A 102 -23.70 3.32 -28.40
CA ARG A 102 -23.58 1.96 -28.96
C ARG A 102 -22.37 1.70 -29.86
N LYS A 103 -21.42 2.63 -29.98
CA LYS A 103 -20.16 2.46 -30.72
C LYS A 103 -19.00 2.31 -29.76
N LEU A 104 -18.04 1.42 -30.07
CA LEU A 104 -16.81 1.28 -29.28
C LEU A 104 -16.04 2.60 -29.29
N ALA A 105 -15.56 3.01 -28.12
CA ALA A 105 -14.80 4.24 -27.94
C ALA A 105 -13.60 3.99 -27.00
N PRO A 106 -12.52 4.79 -27.10
CA PRO A 106 -11.43 4.76 -26.13
C PRO A 106 -11.88 5.25 -24.75
N LEU A 107 -11.30 4.68 -23.70
CA LEU A 107 -11.60 5.03 -22.30
C LEU A 107 -11.15 6.44 -21.90
N SER A 108 -10.27 7.06 -22.69
CA SER A 108 -9.72 8.40 -22.43
C SER A 108 -10.48 9.53 -23.12
N VAL A 109 -11.51 9.22 -23.92
CA VAL A 109 -12.28 10.24 -24.63
C VAL A 109 -13.17 11.00 -23.63
N PRO A 110 -13.17 12.34 -23.62
CA PRO A 110 -14.07 13.12 -22.77
C PRO A 110 -15.52 12.89 -23.22
N LEU A 111 -16.42 12.75 -22.24
CA LEU A 111 -17.84 12.57 -22.47
C LEU A 111 -18.52 13.91 -22.74
N GLU A 112 -19.60 13.86 -23.53
CA GLU A 112 -20.44 15.02 -23.80
C GLU A 112 -21.85 14.81 -23.22
N SER A 113 -22.51 15.92 -22.90
CA SER A 113 -23.89 15.89 -22.42
C SER A 113 -24.81 15.28 -23.49
N GLY A 114 -25.75 14.45 -23.06
CA GLY A 114 -26.69 13.75 -23.94
C GLY A 114 -26.25 12.37 -24.41
N GLN A 115 -24.99 11.98 -24.19
CA GLN A 115 -24.47 10.70 -24.66
C GLN A 115 -24.94 9.52 -23.78
N THR A 116 -25.17 8.37 -24.39
CA THR A 116 -25.40 7.11 -23.67
C THR A 116 -24.09 6.33 -23.55
N VAL A 117 -23.67 6.03 -22.33
CA VAL A 117 -22.41 5.35 -22.02
C VAL A 117 -22.68 3.94 -21.48
N GLU A 118 -22.09 2.94 -22.11
CA GLU A 118 -22.10 1.54 -21.68
C GLU A 118 -20.68 1.13 -21.30
N ILE A 119 -20.49 0.60 -20.10
CA ILE A 119 -19.20 0.06 -19.66
C ILE A 119 -19.17 -1.44 -19.90
N LEU A 120 -18.10 -1.91 -20.54
CA LEU A 120 -17.81 -3.32 -20.78
C LEU A 120 -16.88 -3.79 -19.65
N THR A 121 -17.34 -4.72 -18.82
CA THR A 121 -16.57 -5.28 -17.72
C THR A 121 -16.00 -6.66 -18.04
N ASP A 122 -14.92 -7.05 -17.37
CA ASP A 122 -14.35 -8.40 -17.41
C ASP A 122 -14.50 -9.10 -16.04
N ARG A 123 -14.19 -10.40 -15.98
CA ARG A 123 -14.15 -11.20 -14.74
C ARG A 123 -12.93 -10.91 -13.89
N LEU A 124 -11.84 -10.46 -14.52
CA LEU A 124 -10.60 -10.10 -13.85
C LEU A 124 -10.49 -8.56 -13.78
N PRO A 125 -10.00 -8.01 -12.66
CA PRO A 125 -9.74 -6.58 -12.56
C PRO A 125 -8.82 -6.09 -13.67
N GLN A 126 -9.16 -4.94 -14.27
CA GLN A 126 -8.43 -4.33 -15.38
C GLN A 126 -7.83 -2.98 -15.01
N THR A 127 -7.92 -2.57 -13.73
CA THR A 127 -7.41 -1.29 -13.25
C THR A 127 -5.96 -1.08 -13.62
N SER A 128 -5.69 0.01 -14.34
CA SER A 128 -4.36 0.37 -14.81
C SER A 128 -3.90 1.71 -14.25
N PRO A 129 -2.61 1.86 -13.87
CA PRO A 129 -2.03 3.15 -13.49
C PRO A 129 -2.22 4.24 -14.54
N ALA A 130 -2.23 3.89 -15.84
CA ALA A 130 -2.39 4.83 -16.95
C ALA A 130 -3.74 5.58 -16.93
N TRP A 131 -4.74 5.08 -16.20
CA TRP A 131 -6.03 5.76 -16.06
C TRP A 131 -5.92 7.05 -15.23
N LEU A 132 -4.90 7.19 -14.37
CA LEU A 132 -4.68 8.40 -13.58
C LEU A 132 -4.34 9.62 -14.45
N ASP A 133 -3.88 9.40 -15.69
CA ASP A 133 -3.52 10.47 -16.62
C ASP A 133 -4.75 11.20 -17.19
N PHE A 134 -5.91 10.52 -17.25
CA PHE A 134 -7.13 11.05 -17.87
C PHE A 134 -8.38 10.95 -16.99
N ALA A 135 -8.33 10.28 -15.83
CA ALA A 135 -9.42 10.31 -14.86
C ALA A 135 -9.50 11.70 -14.22
N VAL A 136 -10.66 12.35 -14.35
CA VAL A 136 -10.85 13.75 -13.92
C VAL A 136 -11.35 13.81 -12.47
N THR A 137 -12.31 12.95 -12.12
CA THR A 137 -13.01 13.04 -10.84
C THR A 137 -12.14 12.57 -9.68
N SER A 138 -12.24 13.26 -8.55
CA SER A 138 -11.54 12.87 -7.31
C SER A 138 -11.92 11.45 -6.88
N ARG A 139 -13.21 11.10 -6.99
CA ARG A 139 -13.73 9.76 -6.68
C ARG A 139 -13.04 8.66 -7.49
N ALA A 140 -12.94 8.82 -8.82
CA ALA A 140 -12.28 7.84 -9.67
C ALA A 140 -10.79 7.73 -9.36
N ARG A 141 -10.08 8.86 -9.33
CA ARG A 141 -8.63 8.89 -9.04
C ARG A 141 -8.28 8.23 -7.72
N ASN A 142 -9.05 8.48 -6.67
CA ASN A 142 -8.80 7.92 -5.35
C ASN A 142 -9.15 6.43 -5.27
N SER A 143 -10.23 6.00 -5.94
CA SER A 143 -10.55 4.58 -6.06
C SER A 143 -9.47 3.80 -6.80
N ILE A 144 -8.94 4.37 -7.90
CA ILE A 144 -7.85 3.79 -8.68
C ILE A 144 -6.58 3.66 -7.83
N ARG A 145 -6.17 4.74 -7.14
CA ARG A 145 -4.97 4.72 -6.27
C ARG A 145 -5.09 3.68 -5.17
N HIS A 146 -6.22 3.67 -4.47
CA HIS A 146 -6.49 2.72 -3.39
C HIS A 146 -6.47 1.27 -3.89
N TYR A 147 -7.03 1.00 -5.07
CA TYR A 147 -6.97 -0.33 -5.67
C TYR A 147 -5.52 -0.73 -5.96
N LEU A 148 -4.75 0.13 -6.62
CA LEU A 148 -3.36 -0.14 -7.01
C LEU A 148 -2.43 -0.30 -5.80
N SER A 149 -2.62 0.48 -4.73
CA SER A 149 -1.84 0.32 -3.49
C SER A 149 -2.16 -1.00 -2.81
N ASN A 150 -3.44 -1.36 -2.70
CA ASN A 150 -3.86 -2.59 -2.04
C ASN A 150 -3.43 -3.85 -2.83
N THR A 151 -3.44 -3.79 -4.16
CA THR A 151 -2.93 -4.89 -4.98
C THR A 151 -1.44 -5.11 -4.69
N LYS A 152 -0.63 -4.05 -4.71
CA LYS A 152 0.81 -4.13 -4.39
C LYS A 152 1.07 -4.66 -2.98
N ALA A 153 0.33 -4.15 -1.99
CA ALA A 153 0.41 -4.64 -0.60
C ALA A 153 0.06 -6.13 -0.53
N SER A 154 -1.03 -6.56 -1.18
CA SER A 154 -1.44 -7.97 -1.19
C SER A 154 -0.44 -8.91 -1.87
N GLU A 155 0.24 -8.45 -2.92
CA GLU A 155 1.30 -9.20 -3.60
C GLU A 155 2.57 -9.28 -2.75
N ALA A 156 2.98 -8.16 -2.16
CA ALA A 156 4.09 -8.10 -1.21
C ALA A 156 3.83 -9.05 -0.03
N ILE A 157 2.65 -9.01 0.58
CA ILE A 157 2.26 -9.91 1.68
C ILE A 157 2.37 -11.39 1.27
N LYS A 158 1.93 -11.77 0.06
CA LYS A 158 2.04 -13.16 -0.42
C LYS A 158 3.50 -13.60 -0.54
N VAL A 159 4.35 -12.74 -1.11
CA VAL A 159 5.79 -13.01 -1.25
C VAL A 159 6.44 -13.10 0.12
N GLY A 160 6.21 -12.12 0.98
CA GLY A 160 6.75 -12.07 2.33
C GLY A 160 6.31 -13.26 3.19
N LYS A 161 5.05 -13.71 3.04
CA LYS A 161 4.55 -14.92 3.70
C LYS A 161 5.37 -16.14 3.30
N LYS A 162 5.61 -16.34 2.00
CA LYS A 162 6.40 -17.47 1.50
C LYS A 162 7.84 -17.44 2.03
N LEU A 163 8.45 -16.25 2.04
CA LEU A 163 9.81 -16.04 2.55
C LEU A 163 9.91 -16.32 4.06
N LEU A 164 8.95 -15.82 4.84
CA LEU A 164 8.92 -16.03 6.29
C LEU A 164 8.60 -17.48 6.65
N GLU A 165 7.67 -18.14 5.96
CA GLU A 165 7.38 -19.56 6.16
C GLU A 165 8.61 -20.44 5.86
N GLN A 166 9.35 -20.12 4.79
CA GLN A 166 10.60 -20.82 4.47
C GLN A 166 11.63 -20.64 5.59
N ALA A 167 11.83 -19.42 6.09
CA ALA A 167 12.77 -19.15 7.18
C ALA A 167 12.37 -19.80 8.51
N LEU A 168 11.08 -19.78 8.86
CA LEU A 168 10.56 -20.39 10.09
C LEU A 168 10.58 -21.93 10.06
N SER A 169 10.62 -22.53 8.86
CA SER A 169 10.72 -23.98 8.70
C SER A 169 12.00 -24.56 9.30
N GLU A 170 13.09 -23.79 9.31
CA GLU A 170 14.37 -24.17 9.95
C GLU A 170 14.23 -24.33 11.46
N TYR A 171 13.27 -23.63 12.07
CA TYR A 171 12.97 -23.66 13.50
C TYR A 171 11.79 -24.56 13.86
N ASN A 172 11.23 -25.31 12.90
CA ASN A 172 9.99 -26.10 13.03
C ASN A 172 8.77 -25.29 13.47
N ILE A 173 8.76 -23.97 13.24
CA ILE A 173 7.65 -23.08 13.59
C ILE A 173 6.71 -22.97 12.38
N LYS A 174 5.41 -23.19 12.60
CA LYS A 174 4.37 -23.05 11.56
C LYS A 174 3.51 -21.82 11.82
N LEU A 175 3.32 -20.99 10.79
CA LEU A 175 2.38 -19.88 10.75
C LEU A 175 0.94 -20.40 10.57
N ASN A 176 0.38 -21.02 11.61
CA ASN A 176 -1.00 -21.50 11.63
C ASN A 176 -1.90 -20.58 12.48
N ARG A 177 -3.19 -20.49 12.12
CA ARG A 177 -4.21 -19.70 12.84
C ARG A 177 -4.28 -19.98 14.36
N ARG A 178 -3.91 -21.18 14.82
CA ARG A 178 -3.87 -21.55 16.24
C ARG A 178 -2.74 -20.87 17.05
N ASN A 179 -1.69 -20.38 16.38
CA ASN A 179 -0.55 -19.70 17.01
C ASN A 179 -0.69 -18.16 16.99
N ASN A 180 -1.78 -17.62 16.42
CA ASN A 180 -1.91 -16.17 16.20
C ASN A 180 -1.94 -15.35 17.51
N ASP A 181 -2.50 -15.91 18.59
CA ASP A 181 -2.59 -15.21 19.88
C ASP A 181 -1.24 -15.09 20.59
N HIS A 182 -0.33 -16.05 20.39
CA HIS A 182 1.05 -15.96 20.89
C HIS A 182 1.94 -15.15 19.95
N LEU A 183 1.68 -15.21 18.65
CA LEU A 183 2.41 -14.45 17.63
C LEU A 183 2.12 -12.96 17.70
N SER A 184 0.90 -12.53 18.04
CA SER A 184 0.56 -11.10 18.14
C SER A 184 1.41 -10.37 19.19
N GLY A 185 1.67 -10.99 20.35
CA GLY A 185 2.56 -10.45 21.38
C GLY A 185 4.03 -10.38 20.93
N VAL A 186 4.48 -11.34 20.12
CA VAL A 186 5.83 -11.34 19.53
C VAL A 186 5.95 -10.27 18.44
N ILE A 187 4.90 -10.07 17.64
CA ILE A 187 4.85 -9.07 16.56
C ILE A 187 4.89 -7.64 17.10
N GLN A 188 4.19 -7.35 18.20
CA GLN A 188 4.29 -6.05 18.86
C GLN A 188 5.70 -5.76 19.38
N LYS A 189 6.41 -6.77 19.92
CA LYS A 189 7.82 -6.62 20.33
C LYS A 189 8.76 -6.34 19.17
N LEU A 190 8.39 -6.72 17.94
CA LEU A 190 9.15 -6.43 16.70
C LEU A 190 8.88 -5.02 16.14
N GLY A 191 8.05 -4.22 16.83
CA GLY A 191 7.71 -2.86 16.46
C GLY A 191 6.83 -2.78 15.21
N VAL A 192 5.90 -3.73 15.04
CA VAL A 192 4.95 -3.79 13.93
C VAL A 192 3.55 -4.02 14.50
N ASP A 193 2.54 -3.35 13.96
CA ASP A 193 1.19 -3.37 14.53
C ASP A 193 0.41 -4.62 14.12
N SER A 194 0.73 -5.19 12.96
CA SER A 194 0.05 -6.37 12.43
C SER A 194 0.97 -7.36 11.73
N LEU A 195 0.56 -8.63 11.71
CA LEU A 195 1.25 -9.67 10.92
C LEU A 195 1.29 -9.29 9.43
N ASN A 196 0.21 -8.71 8.90
CA ASN A 196 0.15 -8.33 7.49
C ASN A 196 1.19 -7.26 7.15
N GLU A 197 1.36 -6.26 8.00
CA GLU A 197 2.39 -5.24 7.85
C GLU A 197 3.80 -5.84 7.90
N LEU A 198 4.05 -6.80 8.81
CA LEU A 198 5.33 -7.51 8.87
C LEU A 198 5.59 -8.31 7.58
N LEU A 199 4.57 -8.98 7.05
CA LEU A 199 4.66 -9.74 5.82
C LEU A 199 4.86 -8.81 4.60
N GLU A 200 4.22 -7.65 4.59
CA GLU A 200 4.40 -6.63 3.57
C GLU A 200 5.83 -6.10 3.58
N ASP A 201 6.36 -5.74 4.75
CA ASP A 201 7.74 -5.26 4.92
C ASP A 201 8.79 -6.29 4.44
N ILE A 202 8.57 -7.57 4.71
CA ILE A 202 9.43 -8.65 4.21
C ILE A 202 9.28 -8.79 2.69
N GLY A 203 8.05 -8.73 2.17
CA GLY A 203 7.77 -8.83 0.74
C GLY A 203 8.34 -7.68 -0.09
N LEU A 204 8.38 -6.48 0.49
CA LEU A 204 9.01 -5.29 -0.08
C LEU A 204 10.54 -5.23 0.14
N GLY A 205 11.10 -6.17 0.93
CA GLY A 205 12.54 -6.25 1.20
C GLY A 205 13.05 -5.24 2.24
N LYS A 206 12.17 -4.56 2.98
CA LYS A 206 12.56 -3.67 4.09
C LYS A 206 13.12 -4.45 5.28
N ARG A 207 12.65 -5.69 5.48
CA ARG A 207 13.12 -6.61 6.52
C ARG A 207 13.50 -7.96 5.90
N ALA A 208 14.59 -8.56 6.38
CA ALA A 208 15.00 -9.87 5.91
C ALA A 208 14.26 -10.98 6.68
N GLY A 209 13.57 -11.88 5.95
CA GLY A 209 12.70 -12.90 6.55
C GLY A 209 13.43 -13.88 7.48
N ASN A 210 14.70 -14.17 7.23
CA ASN A 210 15.55 -15.01 8.09
C ASN A 210 15.87 -14.34 9.44
N ILE A 211 16.17 -13.04 9.44
CA ILE A 211 16.42 -12.29 10.67
C ILE A 211 15.14 -12.26 11.52
N VAL A 212 14.01 -11.94 10.90
CA VAL A 212 12.71 -11.93 11.58
C VAL A 212 12.38 -13.31 12.16
N ALA A 213 12.63 -14.40 11.42
CA ALA A 213 12.40 -15.76 11.91
C ALA A 213 13.23 -16.08 13.16
N THR A 214 14.50 -15.67 13.21
CA THR A 214 15.37 -15.86 14.38
C THR A 214 14.87 -15.07 15.60
N GLN A 215 14.37 -13.85 15.40
CA GLN A 215 13.82 -13.03 16.47
C GLN A 215 12.53 -13.65 17.00
N ILE A 216 11.65 -14.14 16.10
CA ILE A 216 10.43 -14.85 16.48
C ILE A 216 10.78 -16.11 17.30
N SER A 217 11.75 -16.92 16.86
CA SER A 217 12.12 -18.14 17.60
C SER A 217 12.65 -17.81 18.99
N ASN A 218 13.48 -16.77 19.13
CA ASN A 218 14.04 -16.39 20.43
C ASN A 218 12.95 -15.89 21.38
N LEU A 219 12.04 -15.05 20.90
CA LEU A 219 10.92 -14.51 21.68
C LEU A 219 9.87 -15.57 22.06
N MET A 220 9.68 -16.60 21.22
CA MET A 220 8.83 -17.75 21.55
C MET A 220 9.49 -18.68 22.59
N ASN A 221 10.81 -18.86 22.53
CA ASN A 221 11.54 -19.68 23.50
C ASN A 221 11.66 -18.99 24.88
N GLU A 222 11.55 -17.66 24.97
CA GLU A 222 11.46 -16.97 26.26
C GLU A 222 10.19 -17.34 27.06
N THR A 223 9.12 -17.79 26.39
CA THR A 223 7.88 -18.23 27.07
C THR A 223 7.92 -19.69 27.53
N ASP A 224 8.85 -20.51 27.02
CA ASP A 224 8.96 -21.95 27.32
C ASP A 224 10.33 -22.30 27.93
N LYS A 225 10.57 -21.80 29.16
CA LYS A 225 11.63 -22.20 30.11
C LYS A 225 13.11 -22.04 29.69
N ALA A 226 13.87 -21.61 30.69
CA ALA A 226 15.21 -22.09 31.03
C ALA A 226 15.64 -23.39 30.31
N ALA A 227 16.21 -23.24 29.11
CA ALA A 227 16.97 -24.27 28.43
C ALA A 227 17.98 -23.56 27.54
N SER A 228 19.20 -23.53 28.06
CA SER A 228 20.43 -23.05 27.43
C SER A 228 20.57 -23.48 25.97
N LEU A 229 20.53 -22.51 25.07
CA LEU A 229 21.28 -22.53 23.82
C LEU A 229 22.19 -21.29 23.84
N PRO A 230 23.41 -21.37 23.28
CA PRO A 230 24.42 -20.36 23.48
C PRO A 230 23.91 -19.06 22.86
N VAL A 231 23.64 -18.09 23.74
CA VAL A 231 23.41 -16.70 23.37
C VAL A 231 24.55 -16.32 22.43
N ALA A 232 24.23 -16.11 21.15
CA ALA A 232 25.13 -15.45 20.24
C ALA A 232 25.35 -14.05 20.84
N LEU A 233 26.52 -13.87 21.43
CA LEU A 233 26.88 -12.68 22.19
C LEU A 233 26.78 -11.48 21.24
N GLU A 234 25.75 -10.65 21.42
CA GLU A 234 25.53 -9.47 20.59
C GLU A 234 26.64 -8.47 20.90
N ILE A 235 27.47 -8.18 19.89
CA ILE A 235 28.56 -7.23 20.01
C ILE A 235 28.01 -5.88 19.57
N SER A 236 27.96 -4.94 20.51
CA SER A 236 27.53 -3.58 20.21
C SER A 236 28.44 -2.96 19.14
N GLY A 237 27.88 -2.60 17.98
CA GLY A 237 28.61 -1.95 16.87
C GLY A 237 28.78 -2.79 15.58
N THR A 238 28.27 -4.03 15.52
CA THR A 238 28.37 -4.90 14.34
C THR A 238 27.04 -5.12 13.60
N GLU A 239 26.10 -4.18 13.70
CA GLU A 239 24.81 -4.25 13.01
C GLU A 239 25.01 -4.42 11.49
N GLY A 240 24.52 -5.53 10.93
CA GLY A 240 24.56 -5.81 9.49
C GLY A 240 25.78 -6.58 8.96
N LEU A 241 26.69 -7.08 9.82
CA LEU A 241 27.89 -7.80 9.39
C LEU A 241 27.92 -9.25 9.89
N ALA A 242 28.40 -10.17 9.04
CA ALA A 242 28.61 -11.56 9.43
C ALA A 242 29.88 -11.70 10.29
N ILE A 243 29.72 -12.25 11.50
CA ILE A 243 30.79 -12.37 12.50
C ILE A 243 31.18 -13.83 12.64
N LYS A 244 32.49 -14.11 12.74
CA LYS A 244 33.01 -15.44 13.06
C LYS A 244 33.95 -15.35 14.28
N TYR A 245 33.62 -16.10 15.34
CA TYR A 245 34.48 -16.20 16.51
C TYR A 245 35.75 -17.00 16.19
N GLY A 246 36.89 -16.56 16.72
CA GLY A 246 38.13 -17.32 16.65
C GLY A 246 38.03 -18.59 17.49
N GLN A 247 38.45 -19.73 16.93
CA GLN A 247 38.42 -21.03 17.63
C GLN A 247 39.27 -21.09 18.90
N CYS A 248 40.18 -20.14 19.09
CA CYS A 248 41.09 -20.09 20.23
C CYS A 248 40.50 -19.41 21.48
N CYS A 249 39.41 -18.63 21.35
CA CYS A 249 38.91 -17.79 22.44
C CYS A 249 37.39 -17.66 22.41
N ASN A 250 36.71 -18.11 23.46
CA ASN A 250 35.29 -17.86 23.68
C ASN A 250 35.13 -16.66 24.63
N PRO A 251 34.74 -15.48 24.13
CA PRO A 251 34.49 -14.31 24.98
C PRO A 251 33.21 -14.49 25.81
N ILE A 252 33.25 -13.99 27.05
CA ILE A 252 32.15 -14.06 28.02
C ILE A 252 31.58 -12.63 28.18
N PRO A 253 30.28 -12.46 28.53
CA PRO A 253 29.72 -11.13 28.76
C PRO A 253 30.59 -10.26 29.69
N GLY A 254 30.99 -9.08 29.21
CA GLY A 254 31.84 -8.13 29.93
C GLY A 254 33.33 -8.14 29.54
N ASP A 255 33.80 -9.09 28.73
CA ASP A 255 35.16 -9.09 28.20
C ASP A 255 35.36 -8.01 27.12
N SER A 256 36.51 -7.32 27.17
CA SER A 256 36.98 -6.52 26.04
C SER A 256 37.44 -7.44 24.90
N VAL A 257 36.83 -7.28 23.73
CA VAL A 257 37.13 -8.07 22.52
C VAL A 257 37.65 -7.17 21.40
N MET A 258 38.61 -7.69 20.64
CA MET A 258 39.13 -7.02 19.44
C MET A 258 38.77 -7.82 18.19
N ALA A 259 38.34 -7.12 17.14
CA ALA A 259 37.98 -7.69 15.86
C ALA A 259 38.96 -7.22 14.77
N THR A 260 39.29 -8.12 13.84
CA THR A 260 40.10 -7.80 12.65
C THR A 260 39.28 -7.98 11.39
N LEU A 261 39.24 -6.95 10.53
CA LEU A 261 38.55 -6.98 9.25
C LEU A 261 39.43 -7.70 8.22
N HIS A 262 38.97 -8.81 7.67
CA HIS A 262 39.55 -9.40 6.48
C HIS A 262 38.81 -8.87 5.25
N LEU A 263 39.56 -8.29 4.29
CA LEU A 263 39.05 -7.71 3.02
C LEU A 263 38.32 -8.72 2.11
N VAL A 264 38.28 -9.98 2.49
CA VAL A 264 37.38 -11.00 1.92
C VAL A 264 36.27 -11.24 2.95
N ALA A 265 35.31 -10.31 3.02
CA ALA A 265 33.97 -10.46 3.62
C ALA A 265 33.81 -11.03 5.07
N TRP A 266 34.83 -11.09 5.93
CA TRP A 266 34.69 -11.66 7.28
C TRP A 266 35.50 -10.89 8.35
N TRP A 267 34.91 -10.70 9.53
CA TRP A 267 35.62 -10.25 10.72
C TRP A 267 35.99 -11.43 11.62
N PHE A 268 37.23 -11.44 12.13
CA PHE A 268 37.71 -12.39 13.13
C PHE A 268 37.82 -11.73 14.50
N ILE A 269 37.14 -12.28 15.50
CA ILE A 269 37.12 -11.74 16.87
C ILE A 269 38.01 -12.56 17.79
N LYS A 270 38.90 -11.87 18.50
CA LYS A 270 39.77 -12.44 19.54
C LYS A 270 39.51 -11.76 20.89
N ARG A 271 39.54 -12.57 21.94
CA ARG A 271 39.52 -12.09 23.33
C ARG A 271 40.90 -11.52 23.65
N ASP A 272 40.93 -10.35 24.29
CA ASP A 272 42.19 -9.68 24.63
C ASP A 272 42.85 -10.37 25.83
N VAL A 273 43.62 -11.42 25.55
CA VAL A 273 44.54 -12.02 26.50
C VAL A 273 45.94 -11.58 26.08
N LYS A 274 46.68 -10.95 27.00
CA LYS A 274 48.11 -10.54 26.87
C LYS A 274 49.04 -11.76 26.65
N THR A 275 48.82 -12.53 25.60
CA THR A 275 49.71 -13.62 25.19
C THR A 275 50.31 -13.23 23.85
N TYR A 276 51.43 -12.51 23.95
CA TYR A 276 52.38 -12.33 22.86
C TYR A 276 52.77 -13.73 22.33
N PHE A 277 52.16 -14.14 21.23
CA PHE A 277 52.74 -15.16 20.35
C PHE A 277 52.97 -14.54 18.99
N ARG A 278 54.24 -14.15 18.78
CA ARG A 278 54.84 -13.91 17.46
C ARG A 278 54.47 -15.07 16.54
N LEU A 279 53.69 -14.80 15.50
CA LEU A 279 53.66 -15.62 14.30
C LEU A 279 53.97 -14.72 13.10
N GLY A 280 55.19 -14.90 12.60
CA GLY A 280 55.55 -14.80 11.18
C GLY A 280 55.40 -13.45 10.51
N LYS A 281 56.50 -12.69 10.44
CA LYS A 281 56.72 -11.73 9.35
C LYS A 281 56.56 -12.45 7.99
N ILE A 282 55.69 -11.92 7.14
CA ILE A 282 55.80 -12.04 5.67
C ILE A 282 56.10 -10.63 5.15
N PRO A 283 57.09 -10.45 4.26
CA PRO A 283 57.64 -9.14 3.92
C PRO A 283 56.81 -8.41 2.86
N GLY A 284 56.73 -7.09 2.98
CA GLY A 284 56.62 -6.18 1.84
C GLY A 284 55.26 -6.02 1.17
N SER A 285 54.47 -5.05 1.63
CA SER A 285 54.23 -3.86 0.80
C SER A 285 54.00 -2.66 1.71
N ALA A 286 54.94 -1.73 1.64
CA ALA A 286 54.73 -0.33 1.98
C ALA A 286 53.63 0.22 1.06
N PHE A 287 52.74 1.11 1.49
CA PHE A 287 52.98 2.26 2.37
C PHE A 287 52.74 2.03 3.86
N PRO A 288 53.67 2.54 4.69
CA PRO A 288 54.85 1.75 5.09
C PRO A 288 54.59 0.87 6.30
#